data_AF-A0A7X4YQS7-F1
#
_entry.id   AF-A0A7X4YQS7-F1
#
_cell.length_a   1.000
_cell.length_b   1.000
_cell.length_c   1.000
_cell.angle_alpha   90.00
_cell.angle_beta   90.00
_cell.angle_gamma   90.00
#
_symmetry.space_group_name_H-M   'P 1'
#
loop_
_entity.id
_entity.type
_entity.pdbx_description
1 polymer ?
#
loop_
_entity_poly.entity_id
_entity_poly.type
_entity_poly.pdbx_seq_one_letter_code
_entity_poly.pdbx_strand_id
1 'polypeptide(L)'
;MHPVKVITFEKIKKAISSLKKSKESLSINKIAKKAGIERKTIYNNLDILEYCRQEISIQKEPKSIIEKIGINIEEPKKPSGRELLEDRYHKLKDELSREKEKNELLLYKMNELVLVNSDLRARIDSLEQYILQMKGGVIPLHLKKQKPTDPV
;
A
#
# COMPACT_ATOMS: atom_id res chain seq x y z
N MET A 1 -41.89 -12.45 -26.32
CA MET A 1 -41.95 -13.49 -25.27
C MET A 1 -40.50 -13.82 -24.87
N HIS A 2 -39.99 -13.44 -23.69
CA HIS A 2 -40.02 -14.24 -22.47
C HIS A 2 -39.63 -13.42 -21.21
N PRO A 3 -40.53 -12.62 -20.62
CA PRO A 3 -40.24 -11.92 -19.36
C PRO A 3 -39.96 -12.87 -18.19
N VAL A 4 -40.49 -14.10 -18.26
CA VAL A 4 -40.33 -15.13 -17.22
C VAL A 4 -38.87 -15.60 -17.10
N LYS A 5 -38.15 -15.75 -18.22
CA LYS A 5 -36.76 -16.25 -18.22
C LYS A 5 -35.80 -15.29 -17.52
N VAL A 6 -35.98 -13.98 -17.73
CA VAL A 6 -35.12 -12.93 -17.14
C VAL A 6 -35.33 -12.86 -15.62
N ILE A 7 -36.58 -12.90 -15.17
CA ILE A 7 -36.93 -12.86 -13.73
C ILE A 7 -36.37 -14.09 -13.00
N THR A 8 -36.43 -15.28 -13.62
CA THR A 8 -35.88 -16.51 -13.03
C THR A 8 -34.37 -16.45 -12.90
N PHE A 9 -33.67 -15.90 -13.89
CA PHE A 9 -32.20 -15.81 -13.86
C PHE A 9 -31.68 -14.86 -12.78
N GLU A 10 -32.33 -13.71 -12.60
CA GLU A 10 -31.96 -12.76 -11.53
C GLU A 10 -32.17 -13.34 -10.14
N LYS A 11 -33.26 -14.07 -9.91
CA LYS A 11 -33.53 -14.76 -8.64
C LYS A 11 -32.43 -15.77 -8.31
N ILE A 12 -31.93 -16.47 -9.33
CA ILE A 12 -30.84 -17.44 -9.19
C ILE A 12 -29.51 -16.74 -8.88
N LYS A 13 -29.17 -15.64 -9.57
CA LYS A 13 -27.97 -14.84 -9.25
C LYS A 13 -27.97 -14.34 -7.82
N LYS A 14 -29.12 -13.81 -7.35
CA LYS A 14 -29.29 -13.36 -5.95
C LYS A 14 -29.16 -14.51 -4.96
N ALA A 15 -29.74 -15.67 -5.26
CA ALA A 15 -29.62 -16.87 -4.43
C ALA A 15 -28.17 -17.37 -4.32
N ILE A 16 -27.45 -17.44 -5.44
CA ILE A 16 -26.03 -17.83 -5.47
C ILE A 16 -25.19 -16.84 -4.67
N SER A 17 -25.41 -15.54 -4.85
CA SER A 17 -24.69 -14.49 -4.11
C SER A 17 -24.95 -14.56 -2.61
N SER A 18 -26.19 -14.82 -2.20
CA SER A 18 -26.55 -14.99 -0.79
C SER A 18 -25.89 -16.22 -0.17
N LEU A 19 -25.86 -17.35 -0.89
CA LEU A 19 -25.23 -18.59 -0.42
C LEU A 19 -23.70 -18.46 -0.34
N LYS A 20 -23.08 -17.72 -1.28
CA LYS A 20 -21.65 -17.39 -1.23
C LYS A 20 -21.33 -16.53 0.00
N LYS A 21 -22.16 -15.52 0.31
CA LYS A 21 -21.99 -14.67 1.50
C LYS A 21 -22.12 -15.45 2.82
N SER A 22 -23.02 -16.43 2.88
CA SER A 22 -23.17 -17.29 4.06
C SER A 22 -22.14 -18.42 4.15
N LYS A 23 -21.14 -18.46 3.26
CA LYS A 23 -20.12 -19.53 3.16
C LYS A 23 -20.70 -20.95 3.02
N GLU A 24 -21.95 -21.05 2.57
CA GLU A 24 -22.60 -22.35 2.36
C GLU A 24 -22.14 -22.98 1.04
N SER A 25 -22.11 -24.32 1.01
CA SER A 25 -21.87 -25.06 -0.23
C SER A 25 -22.98 -24.82 -1.25
N LEU A 26 -22.60 -24.43 -2.46
CA LEU A 26 -23.49 -24.29 -3.60
C LEU A 26 -23.87 -25.69 -4.11
N SER A 27 -25.17 -25.91 -4.27
CA SER A 27 -25.72 -27.07 -4.97
C SER A 27 -27.00 -26.63 -5.67
N ILE A 28 -27.35 -27.29 -6.78
CA ILE A 28 -28.57 -26.99 -7.54
C ILE A 28 -29.81 -27.02 -6.62
N ASN A 29 -29.84 -27.96 -5.68
CA ASN A 29 -30.92 -28.10 -4.71
C ASN A 29 -31.05 -26.89 -3.78
N LYS A 30 -29.93 -26.37 -3.25
CA LYS A 30 -29.90 -25.21 -2.36
C LYS A 30 -30.20 -23.92 -3.12
N ILE A 31 -29.67 -23.79 -4.34
CA ILE A 31 -29.94 -22.65 -5.22
C ILE A 31 -31.43 -22.57 -5.55
N ALA A 32 -32.05 -23.70 -5.95
CA ALA A 32 -33.49 -23.78 -6.22
C ALA A 32 -34.34 -23.39 -4.99
N LYS A 33 -34.00 -23.94 -3.82
CA LYS A 33 -34.70 -23.64 -2.55
C LYS A 33 -34.59 -22.17 -2.18
N LYS A 34 -33.41 -21.57 -2.34
CA LYS A 34 -33.14 -20.15 -1.98
C LYS A 34 -33.72 -19.17 -2.99
N ALA A 35 -33.79 -19.54 -4.27
CA ALA A 35 -34.43 -18.75 -5.32
C ALA A 35 -35.96 -18.90 -5.36
N GLY A 36 -36.53 -19.85 -4.61
CA GLY A 36 -37.97 -20.12 -4.57
C GLY A 36 -38.50 -20.70 -5.88
N ILE A 37 -37.71 -21.53 -6.56
CA ILE A 37 -38.05 -22.14 -7.85
C ILE A 37 -37.94 -23.66 -7.78
N GLU A 38 -38.70 -24.36 -8.62
CA GLU A 38 -38.58 -25.81 -8.74
C GLU A 38 -37.25 -26.20 -9.40
N ARG A 39 -36.69 -27.33 -8.96
CA ARG A 39 -35.43 -27.87 -9.54
C ARG A 39 -35.59 -28.16 -11.04
N LYS A 40 -36.77 -28.61 -11.46
CA LYS A 40 -37.08 -28.89 -12.87
C LYS A 40 -36.89 -27.63 -13.73
N THR A 41 -37.23 -26.45 -13.22
CA THR A 41 -37.05 -25.18 -13.93
C THR A 41 -35.58 -24.88 -14.22
N ILE A 42 -34.66 -25.31 -13.35
CA ILE A 42 -33.21 -25.18 -13.59
C ILE A 42 -32.77 -26.19 -14.65
N TYR A 43 -33.18 -27.45 -14.55
CA TYR A 43 -32.78 -28.48 -15.52
C TYR A 43 -33.39 -28.31 -16.90
N ASN A 44 -34.58 -27.73 -17.01
CA ASN A 44 -35.26 -27.47 -18.26
C ASN A 44 -34.67 -26.28 -19.03
N ASN A 45 -33.81 -25.47 -18.40
CA ASN A 45 -33.17 -24.33 -19.02
C ASN A 45 -31.65 -24.50 -18.99
N LEU A 46 -31.08 -24.84 -20.16
CA LEU A 46 -29.68 -25.17 -20.30
C LEU A 46 -28.75 -24.05 -19.83
N ASP A 47 -29.06 -22.79 -20.20
CA ASP A 47 -28.25 -21.62 -19.85
C ASP A 47 -28.16 -21.43 -18.33
N ILE A 48 -29.27 -21.65 -17.63
CA ILE A 48 -29.36 -21.53 -16.18
C ILE A 48 -28.60 -22.67 -15.51
N LEU A 49 -28.76 -23.89 -16.03
CA LEU A 49 -28.08 -25.07 -15.53
C LEU A 49 -26.56 -24.95 -15.65
N GLU A 50 -26.07 -24.50 -16.80
CA GLU A 50 -24.65 -24.29 -17.07
C GLU A 50 -24.08 -23.21 -16.15
N TYR A 51 -24.75 -22.08 -16.01
CA TYR A 51 -24.37 -21.03 -15.07
C TYR A 51 -24.28 -21.55 -13.63
N CYS A 52 -25.28 -22.30 -13.16
CA CYS A 52 -25.24 -22.89 -11.82
C CYS A 52 -24.09 -23.88 -11.65
N ARG A 53 -23.80 -24.71 -12.66
CA ARG A 53 -22.69 -25.68 -12.64
C ARG A 53 -21.33 -24.99 -12.59
N GLN A 54 -21.14 -23.93 -13.39
CA GLN A 54 -19.93 -23.14 -13.40
C GLN A 54 -19.67 -22.52 -12.02
N GLU A 55 -20.68 -21.91 -11.43
CA GLU A 55 -20.58 -21.28 -10.09
C GLU A 55 -20.30 -22.31 -8.98
N ILE A 56 -20.86 -23.53 -9.10
CA ILE A 56 -20.54 -24.65 -8.20
C ILE A 56 -19.08 -25.11 -8.39
N SER A 57 -18.58 -25.17 -9.62
CA SER A 57 -17.18 -25.55 -9.91
C SER A 57 -16.21 -24.54 -9.32
N ILE A 58 -16.44 -23.25 -9.56
CA ILE A 58 -15.61 -22.14 -9.04
C ILE A 58 -15.52 -22.19 -7.50
N GLN A 59 -16.59 -22.57 -6.81
CA GLN A 59 -16.55 -22.70 -5.34
C GLN A 59 -15.79 -23.95 -4.86
N LYS A 60 -15.76 -25.01 -5.68
CA LYS A 60 -15.06 -26.27 -5.36
C LYS A 60 -13.57 -26.23 -5.70
N GLU A 61 -13.18 -25.54 -6.76
CA GLU A 61 -11.78 -25.38 -7.19
C GLU A 61 -10.82 -24.94 -6.07
N PRO A 62 -11.11 -23.90 -5.26
CA PRO A 62 -10.21 -23.53 -4.16
C PRO A 62 -10.08 -24.63 -3.11
N LYS A 63 -11.11 -25.44 -2.88
CA LYS A 63 -11.04 -26.58 -1.93
C LYS A 63 -10.22 -27.73 -2.48
N SER A 64 -10.31 -28.00 -3.79
CA SER A 64 -9.58 -29.11 -4.42
C SER A 64 -8.08 -28.89 -4.54
N ILE A 65 -7.64 -27.63 -4.67
CA ILE A 65 -6.21 -27.27 -4.69
C ILE A 65 -5.64 -27.39 -3.27
N ILE A 66 -6.41 -27.00 -2.25
CA ILE A 66 -6.00 -27.11 -0.84
C ILE A 66 -5.95 -28.58 -0.38
N GLU A 67 -6.92 -29.42 -0.75
CA GLU A 67 -6.92 -30.86 -0.44
C GLU A 67 -5.81 -31.64 -1.16
N LYS A 68 -5.46 -31.28 -2.40
CA LYS A 68 -4.42 -31.99 -3.17
C LYS A 68 -2.98 -31.65 -2.73
N ILE A 69 -2.75 -30.50 -2.10
CA ILE A 69 -1.41 -30.07 -1.68
C ILE A 69 -1.13 -30.45 -0.21
N GLY A 70 -2.10 -31.00 0.53
CA GLY A 70 -1.89 -31.44 1.91
C GLY A 70 -1.44 -30.29 2.84
N ILE A 71 -1.69 -29.04 2.45
CA ILE A 71 -1.42 -27.89 3.31
C ILE A 71 -2.55 -27.87 4.32
N ASN A 72 -2.25 -28.37 5.52
CA ASN A 72 -3.03 -28.07 6.70
C ASN A 72 -2.97 -26.56 6.89
N ILE A 73 -3.92 -25.83 6.32
CA ILE A 73 -4.07 -24.40 6.58
C ILE A 73 -4.60 -24.32 8.00
N GLU A 74 -3.70 -24.40 8.98
CA GLU A 74 -3.93 -23.77 10.27
C GLU A 74 -4.37 -22.34 9.93
N GLU A 75 -5.59 -21.97 10.32
CA GLU A 75 -6.04 -20.59 10.21
C GLU A 75 -4.92 -19.71 10.75
N PRO A 76 -4.42 -18.70 10.01
CA PRO A 76 -3.32 -17.89 10.48
C PRO A 76 -3.75 -17.33 11.83
N LYS A 77 -3.11 -17.81 12.90
CA LYS A 77 -3.40 -17.38 14.26
C LYS A 77 -3.34 -15.88 14.22
N LYS A 78 -4.47 -15.23 14.54
CA LYS A 78 -4.49 -13.78 14.68
C LYS A 78 -3.38 -13.44 15.67
N PRO A 79 -2.41 -12.60 15.28
CA PRO A 79 -1.29 -12.29 16.15
C PRO A 79 -1.85 -11.75 17.45
N SER A 80 -1.35 -12.29 18.55
CA SER A 80 -1.71 -11.86 19.88
C SER A 80 -1.37 -10.37 20.04
N GLY A 81 -2.04 -9.70 20.98
CA GLY A 81 -1.76 -8.28 21.26
C GLY A 81 -0.29 -8.04 21.63
N ARG A 82 0.39 -9.04 22.20
CA ARG A 82 1.82 -9.01 22.51
C ARG A 82 2.68 -9.03 21.25
N GLU A 83 2.42 -9.94 20.32
CA GLU A 83 3.17 -10.03 19.05
C GLU A 83 3.01 -8.75 18.22
N LEU A 84 1.80 -8.18 18.19
CA LEU A 84 1.56 -6.89 17.52
C LEU A 84 2.36 -5.74 18.16
N LEU A 85 2.55 -5.78 19.48
CA LEU A 85 3.30 -4.76 20.20
C LEU A 85 4.81 -4.92 20.00
N GLU A 86 5.31 -6.14 20.01
CA GLU A 86 6.71 -6.47 19.70
C GLU A 86 7.04 -6.07 18.25
N ASP A 87 6.19 -6.40 17.28
CA ASP A 87 6.35 -5.97 15.88
C ASP A 87 6.38 -4.44 15.73
N ARG A 88 5.49 -3.75 16.43
CA ARG A 88 5.45 -2.28 16.40
C ARG A 88 6.70 -1.68 17.04
N TYR A 89 7.18 -2.25 18.15
CA TYR A 89 8.40 -1.84 18.81
C TYR A 89 9.62 -1.99 17.89
N HIS A 90 9.75 -3.15 17.22
CA HIS A 90 10.84 -3.39 16.28
C HIS A 90 10.81 -2.42 15.10
N LYS A 91 9.63 -2.20 14.50
CA LYS A 91 9.47 -1.21 13.42
C LYS A 91 9.89 0.19 13.83
N LEU A 92 9.44 0.66 15.00
CA LEU A 92 9.81 1.97 15.54
C LEU A 92 11.31 2.08 15.82
N LYS A 93 11.92 1.01 16.33
CA LYS A 93 13.37 0.96 16.57
C LYS A 93 14.16 1.08 15.27
N ASP A 94 13.74 0.37 14.22
CA ASP A 94 14.38 0.39 12.91
C ASP A 94 14.16 1.72 12.19
N GLU A 95 12.99 2.33 12.34
CA GLU A 95 12.72 3.69 11.86
C GLU A 95 13.62 4.71 12.56
N LEU A 96 13.76 4.63 13.89
CA LEU A 96 14.63 5.52 14.65
C LEU A 96 16.11 5.37 14.23
N SER A 97 16.59 4.14 14.00
CA SER A 97 17.96 3.91 13.53
C SER A 97 18.18 4.54 12.17
N ARG A 98 17.27 4.32 11.22
CA ARG A 98 17.36 4.91 9.87
C ARG A 98 17.30 6.43 9.91
N GLU A 99 16.49 7.02 10.78
CA GLU A 99 16.40 8.47 10.90
C GLU A 99 17.67 9.07 11.51
N LYS A 100 18.31 8.38 12.46
CA LYS A 100 19.62 8.79 12.99
C LYS A 100 20.69 8.79 11.90
N GLU A 101 20.77 7.73 11.10
CA GLU A 101 21.74 7.63 9.99
C GLU A 101 21.55 8.75 8.95
N LYS A 102 20.29 9.06 8.59
CA LYS A 102 20.00 10.20 7.71
C LYS A 102 20.44 11.53 8.32
N ASN A 103 20.21 11.70 9.62
CA ASN A 103 20.55 12.94 10.31
C ASN A 103 22.08 13.13 10.39
N GLU A 104 22.82 12.05 10.67
CA GLU A 104 24.31 12.07 10.62
C GLU A 104 24.82 12.43 9.22
N LEU A 105 24.26 11.85 8.17
CA LEU A 105 24.62 12.19 6.79
C LEU A 105 24.31 13.66 6.47
N LEU A 106 23.18 14.17 6.94
CA LEU A 106 22.79 15.56 6.74
C LEU A 106 23.75 16.52 7.46
N LEU A 107 24.15 16.20 8.69
CA LEU A 107 25.14 16.97 9.44
C LEU A 107 26.50 16.99 8.75
N TYR A 108 26.95 15.85 8.22
CA TYR A 108 28.18 15.78 7.45
C TYR A 108 28.14 16.69 6.21
N LYS A 109 27.07 16.60 5.41
CA LYS A 109 26.88 17.46 4.22
C LYS A 109 26.77 18.93 4.58
N MET A 110 26.10 19.25 5.69
CA MET A 110 25.98 20.63 6.16
C MET A 110 27.35 21.20 6.53
N ASN A 111 28.20 20.44 7.22
CA ASN A 111 29.57 20.84 7.54
C ASN A 111 30.42 21.05 6.28
N GLU A 112 30.31 20.15 5.30
CA GLU A 112 30.98 20.29 4.01
C GLU A 112 30.57 21.58 3.28
N LEU A 113 29.27 21.87 3.22
CA LEU A 113 28.75 23.09 2.60
C LEU A 113 29.18 24.36 3.35
N VAL A 114 29.27 24.32 4.68
CA VAL A 114 29.79 25.44 5.49
C VAL A 114 31.24 25.73 5.14
N LEU A 115 32.07 24.69 5.00
CA LEU A 115 33.47 24.85 4.62
C LEU A 115 33.61 25.44 3.21
N VAL A 116 32.87 24.91 2.24
CA VAL A 116 32.85 25.44 0.86
C VAL A 116 32.38 26.89 0.81
N ASN A 117 31.37 27.25 1.61
CA ASN A 117 30.89 28.63 1.69
C ASN A 117 31.98 29.57 2.25
N SER A 118 32.69 29.13 3.29
CA SER A 118 33.83 29.86 3.86
C SER A 118 34.93 30.11 2.83
N ASP A 119 35.33 29.07 2.09
CA ASP A 119 36.36 29.17 1.05
C ASP A 119 35.94 30.10 -0.10
N LEU A 120 34.69 30.01 -0.53
CA LEU A 120 34.14 30.89 -1.57
C LEU A 120 34.09 32.35 -1.11
N ARG A 121 33.69 32.62 0.15
CA ARG A 121 33.71 33.97 0.72
C ARG A 121 35.12 34.54 0.76
N ALA A 122 36.08 33.76 1.27
CA ALA A 122 37.49 34.18 1.28
C ALA A 122 38.02 34.45 -0.13
N ARG A 123 37.60 33.64 -1.12
CA ARG A 123 37.97 33.86 -2.52
C ARG A 123 37.36 35.14 -3.08
N ILE A 124 36.08 35.40 -2.81
CA ILE A 124 35.41 36.65 -3.20
C ILE A 124 36.15 37.84 -2.59
N ASP A 125 36.39 37.84 -1.28
CA ASP A 125 37.09 38.92 -0.58
C ASP A 125 38.48 39.19 -1.21
N SER A 126 39.23 38.13 -1.54
CA SER A 126 40.54 38.26 -2.18
C SER A 126 40.47 38.89 -3.58
N LEU A 127 39.44 38.53 -4.37
CA LEU A 127 39.22 39.06 -5.71
C LEU A 127 38.72 40.51 -5.66
N GLU A 128 37.86 40.84 -4.70
CA GLU A 128 37.40 42.21 -4.46
C GLU A 128 38.57 43.12 -4.06
N GLN A 129 39.46 42.66 -3.18
CA GLN A 129 40.68 43.38 -2.83
C GLN A 129 41.59 43.59 -4.05
N TYR A 130 41.79 42.56 -4.87
CA TYR A 130 42.58 42.66 -6.09
C TYR A 130 41.98 43.69 -7.07
N ILE A 131 40.65 43.67 -7.28
CA ILE A 131 39.96 44.65 -8.13
C ILE A 131 40.13 46.07 -7.57
N LEU A 132 40.03 46.26 -6.25
CA LEU A 132 40.20 47.56 -5.59
C LEU A 132 41.62 48.11 -5.77
N GLN A 133 42.64 47.26 -5.68
CA GLN A 133 44.03 47.62 -5.95
C GLN A 133 44.22 48.02 -7.42
N MET A 134 43.66 47.25 -8.35
CA MET A 134 43.74 47.53 -9.80
C MET A 134 42.98 48.80 -10.22
N LYS A 135 41.94 49.20 -9.47
CA LYS A 135 41.15 50.42 -9.73
C LYS A 135 41.72 51.68 -9.07
N GLY A 136 42.88 51.62 -8.43
CA GLY A 136 43.52 52.81 -7.84
C GLY A 136 42.91 53.28 -6.52
N GLY A 137 42.22 52.40 -5.78
CA GLY A 137 41.92 52.54 -4.35
C GLY A 137 40.91 53.64 -3.94
N VAL A 138 39.64 53.28 -3.82
CA VAL A 138 38.70 53.91 -2.84
C VAL A 138 37.84 52.79 -2.22
N ILE A 139 37.92 52.64 -0.90
CA ILE A 139 37.25 51.58 -0.11
C ILE A 139 35.74 51.85 -0.02
N PRO A 140 34.84 50.91 -0.40
CA PRO A 140 33.41 51.00 -0.07
C PRO A 140 33.01 50.08 1.10
N LEU A 141 33.02 50.67 2.30
CA LEU A 141 32.10 50.57 3.47
C LEU A 141 31.19 49.35 3.80
N HIS A 142 31.19 48.21 3.12
CA HIS A 142 30.19 47.15 3.41
C HIS A 142 30.64 46.03 4.38
N LEU A 143 31.78 46.19 5.06
CA LEU A 143 32.17 45.33 6.19
C LEU A 143 31.37 45.60 7.49
N LYS A 144 30.39 46.51 7.48
CA LYS A 144 29.41 46.64 8.56
C LYS A 144 28.10 45.95 8.19
N LYS A 145 28.05 44.63 8.36
CA LYS A 145 26.92 43.86 8.93
C LYS A 145 27.02 42.42 8.45
N GLN A 146 27.44 41.54 9.35
CA GLN A 146 26.67 40.37 9.75
C GLN A 146 27.35 39.81 11.01
N LYS A 147 26.76 40.07 12.17
CA LYS A 147 27.03 39.25 13.36
C LYS A 147 26.61 37.83 13.01
N PRO A 148 27.38 36.79 13.38
CA PRO A 148 26.88 35.44 13.33
C PRO A 148 25.68 35.36 14.28
N THR A 149 24.50 35.06 13.75
CA THR A 149 23.41 34.54 14.57
C THR A 149 23.77 33.10 14.89
N ASP A 150 24.11 32.85 16.15
CA ASP A 150 24.33 31.50 16.68
C ASP A 150 23.06 30.65 16.45
N PRO A 151 23.19 29.37 16.05
CA PRO A 151 22.05 28.47 16.01
C PRO A 151 21.75 27.98 17.44
N VAL A 152 20.48 28.07 17.82
CA VAL A 152 19.87 27.44 19.01
C VAL A 152 19.79 25.93 18.82
#